data_AF-A0A372F5C1-F1
#
_entry.id   AF-A0A372F5C1-F1
#
_cell.length_a   1.000
_cell.length_b   1.000
_cell.length_c   1.000
_cell.angle_alpha   90.00
_cell.angle_beta   90.00
_cell.angle_gamma   90.00
#
_symmetry.space_group_name_H-M   'P 1'
#
loop_
_entity.id
_entity.type
_entity.pdbx_description
1 polymer ?
#
loop_
_entity_poly.entity_id
_entity_poly.type
_entity_poly.pdbx_seq_one_letter_code
_entity_poly.pdbx_strand_id
1 'polypeptide(L)'
;MYRLLIYLTLLLPATTFAQRVANFSYKNFNAKDFEAYGFWVNANQVGDINYSYKTPEGDIKSMKLQYEGVDMMNGEKAFKVLFPNNLRLYVIPKKNNTLKIASLDGKYSKTFRWLYEGPVEGRGTFCEACAENAAEATKLLTTYYLK
;
A
#
# COMPACT_ATOMS: atom_id res chain seq x y z
N MET A 1 45.53 13.10 43.38
CA MET A 1 45.45 13.16 41.91
C MET A 1 44.29 12.29 41.45
N TYR A 2 43.10 12.85 41.22
CA TYR A 2 41.94 12.10 40.71
C TYR A 2 41.70 12.48 39.25
N ARG A 3 41.91 11.52 38.34
CA ARG A 3 41.59 11.65 36.91
C ARG A 3 40.08 11.46 36.74
N LEU A 4 39.38 12.55 36.41
CA LEU A 4 37.97 12.51 36.04
C LEU A 4 37.88 12.03 34.58
N LEU A 5 37.47 10.77 34.36
CA LEU A 5 37.12 10.26 33.03
C LEU A 5 35.71 10.74 32.69
N ILE A 6 35.60 11.69 31.75
CA ILE A 6 34.33 12.10 31.17
C ILE A 6 33.96 11.07 30.10
N TYR A 7 32.97 10.23 30.41
CA TYR A 7 32.31 9.37 29.43
C TYR A 7 31.33 10.23 28.61
N LEU A 8 31.71 10.53 27.37
CA LEU A 8 30.84 11.16 26.38
C LEU A 8 29.89 10.10 25.81
N THR A 9 28.70 9.97 26.39
CA THR A 9 27.62 9.14 25.83
C THR A 9 27.05 9.82 24.58
N LEU A 10 27.39 9.29 23.40
CA LEU A 10 26.75 9.66 22.14
C LEU A 10 25.27 9.23 22.18
N LEU A 11 24.37 10.18 22.42
CA LEU A 11 22.95 10.01 22.16
C LEU A 11 22.73 10.07 20.64
N LEU A 12 22.82 8.92 19.98
CA LEU A 12 22.35 8.77 18.60
C LEU A 12 20.82 8.96 18.61
N PRO A 13 20.26 9.96 17.91
CA PRO A 13 18.82 10.05 17.75
C PRO A 13 18.36 8.83 16.95
N ALA A 14 17.55 7.98 17.58
CA ALA A 14 16.83 6.93 16.87
C ALA A 14 15.85 7.62 15.91
N THR A 15 16.23 7.78 14.64
CA THR A 15 15.31 8.20 13.59
C THR A 15 14.29 7.07 13.43
N THR A 16 13.13 7.20 14.07
CA THR A 16 11.97 6.36 13.78
C THR A 16 11.55 6.66 12.34
N PHE A 17 11.93 5.79 11.41
CA PHE A 17 11.47 5.92 10.04
C PHE A 17 9.94 5.73 10.02
N ALA A 18 9.21 6.78 9.66
CA ALA A 18 7.76 6.73 9.57
C ALA A 18 7.34 5.72 8.51
N GLN A 19 6.55 4.72 8.91
CA GLN A 19 5.88 3.80 8.00
C GLN A 19 4.60 4.46 7.50
N ARG A 20 4.33 4.36 6.20
CA ARG A 20 3.09 4.83 5.59
C ARG A 20 2.43 3.70 4.81
N VAL A 21 1.10 3.65 4.75
CA VAL A 21 0.38 2.67 3.94
C VAL A 21 -0.76 3.33 3.16
N ALA A 22 -0.87 2.97 1.88
CA ALA A 22 -1.95 3.36 1.02
C ALA A 22 -2.89 2.16 0.79
N ASN A 23 -4.13 2.26 1.28
CA ASN A 23 -5.12 1.19 1.12
C ASN A 23 -6.15 1.56 0.06
N PHE A 24 -6.49 0.60 -0.79
CA PHE A 24 -7.48 0.76 -1.85
C PHE A 24 -8.37 -0.49 -1.92
N SER A 25 -9.67 -0.31 -2.10
CA SER A 25 -10.62 -1.41 -2.26
C SER A 25 -11.42 -1.33 -3.55
N TYR A 26 -11.78 -2.51 -4.05
CA TYR A 26 -12.83 -2.71 -5.01
C TYR A 26 -14.09 -3.10 -4.24
N LYS A 27 -15.11 -2.23 -4.35
CA LYS A 27 -16.35 -2.30 -3.56
C LYS A 27 -16.12 -2.16 -2.06
N ASN A 28 -17.22 -2.14 -1.31
CA ASN A 28 -17.21 -2.04 0.15
C ASN A 28 -16.98 -3.41 0.80
N PHE A 29 -16.61 -3.41 2.07
CA PHE A 29 -16.30 -4.62 2.84
C PHE A 29 -17.46 -5.64 2.86
N ASN A 30 -18.71 -5.20 2.71
CA ASN A 30 -19.88 -6.08 2.73
C ASN A 30 -20.12 -6.81 1.39
N ALA A 31 -19.50 -6.38 0.30
CA ALA A 31 -19.64 -7.03 -1.01
C ALA A 31 -19.04 -8.44 -1.01
N LYS A 32 -19.68 -9.37 -1.74
CA LYS A 32 -19.19 -10.75 -1.91
C LYS A 32 -17.88 -10.82 -2.69
N ASP A 33 -17.67 -9.87 -3.59
CA ASP A 33 -16.49 -9.76 -4.44
C ASP A 33 -15.59 -8.59 -4.02
N PHE A 34 -15.55 -8.32 -2.71
CA PHE A 34 -14.61 -7.37 -2.12
C PHE A 34 -13.18 -7.81 -2.38
N GLU A 35 -12.36 -6.85 -2.80
CA GLU A 35 -10.91 -6.96 -2.90
C GLU A 35 -10.27 -5.70 -2.35
N ALA A 36 -9.10 -5.81 -1.73
CA ALA A 36 -8.33 -4.67 -1.27
C ALA A 36 -6.83 -4.88 -1.46
N TYR A 37 -6.12 -3.79 -1.70
CA TYR A 37 -4.67 -3.73 -1.76
C TYR A 37 -4.15 -2.74 -0.73
N GLY A 38 -3.12 -3.15 0.01
CA GLY A 38 -2.36 -2.29 0.90
C GLY A 38 -0.92 -2.17 0.42
N PHE A 39 -0.46 -0.94 0.17
CA PHE A 39 0.87 -0.64 -0.34
C PHE A 39 1.68 0.11 0.72
N TRP A 40 2.67 -0.56 1.32
CA TRP A 40 3.47 -0.01 2.39
C TRP A 40 4.69 0.74 1.86
N VAL A 41 5.03 1.84 2.52
CA VAL A 41 6.26 2.58 2.34
C VAL A 41 7.00 2.55 3.66
N ASN A 42 8.17 1.93 3.65
CA ASN A 42 9.02 1.78 4.83
C ASN A 42 10.30 2.56 4.60
N ALA A 43 10.64 3.49 5.49
CA ALA A 43 11.87 4.29 5.40
C ALA A 43 12.09 4.92 4.00
N ASN A 44 11.03 5.48 3.42
CA ASN A 44 11.03 6.10 2.07
C ASN A 44 11.33 5.14 0.90
N GLN A 45 11.14 3.83 1.10
CA GLN A 45 11.30 2.80 0.09
C GLN A 45 10.02 1.98 -0.08
N VAL A 46 9.89 1.30 -1.21
CA VAL A 46 8.83 0.32 -1.44
C VAL A 46 8.91 -0.74 -0.34
N GLY A 47 7.82 -0.87 0.41
CA GLY A 47 7.61 -1.91 1.40
C GLY A 47 6.71 -3.01 0.87
N ASP A 48 6.07 -3.70 1.81
CA ASP A 48 5.19 -4.82 1.52
C ASP A 48 3.96 -4.39 0.71
N ILE A 49 3.51 -5.30 -0.16
CA ILE A 49 2.24 -5.18 -0.87
C ILE A 49 1.36 -6.33 -0.42
N ASN A 50 0.19 -6.03 0.14
CA ASN A 50 -0.78 -7.03 0.56
C ASN A 50 -2.02 -6.96 -0.31
N TYR A 51 -2.57 -8.12 -0.64
CA TYR A 51 -3.85 -8.27 -1.29
C TYR A 51 -4.79 -9.06 -0.39
N SER A 52 -5.99 -8.52 -0.18
CA SER A 52 -7.06 -9.15 0.60
C SER A 52 -8.30 -9.34 -0.27
N TYR A 53 -9.02 -10.44 -0.09
CA TYR A 53 -10.25 -10.72 -0.82
C TYR A 53 -11.24 -11.50 0.03
N LYS A 54 -12.52 -11.37 -0.30
CA LYS A 54 -13.58 -12.17 0.33
C LYS A 54 -13.77 -13.50 -0.38
N THR A 55 -13.82 -14.60 0.37
CA THR A 55 -14.11 -15.94 -0.17
C THR A 55 -15.62 -16.13 -0.40
N PRO A 56 -16.04 -17.15 -1.17
CA PRO A 56 -17.47 -17.46 -1.35
C PRO A 56 -18.22 -17.69 -0.02
N GLU A 57 -17.52 -18.19 1.00
CA GLU A 57 -18.05 -18.45 2.34
C GLU A 57 -18.18 -17.17 3.19
N GLY A 58 -17.55 -16.07 2.75
CA GLY A 58 -17.61 -14.77 3.41
C GLY A 58 -16.36 -14.39 4.21
N ASP A 59 -15.39 -15.29 4.32
CA ASP A 59 -14.13 -15.05 5.04
C ASP A 59 -13.21 -14.08 4.29
N ILE A 60 -12.37 -13.35 5.01
CA ILE A 60 -11.31 -12.53 4.41
C ILE A 60 -10.01 -13.32 4.39
N LYS A 61 -9.44 -13.50 3.19
CA LYS A 61 -8.10 -14.06 3.00
C LYS A 61 -7.16 -12.98 2.52
N SER A 62 -5.90 -13.07 2.97
CA SER A 62 -4.85 -12.13 2.61
C SER A 62 -3.61 -12.86 2.10
N MET A 63 -2.88 -12.23 1.18
CA MET A 63 -1.60 -12.71 0.70
C MET A 63 -0.65 -11.55 0.40
N LYS A 64 0.65 -11.81 0.51
CA LYS A 64 1.69 -10.87 0.12
C LYS A 64 1.96 -10.98 -1.37
N LEU A 65 2.10 -9.84 -2.04
CA LEU A 65 2.49 -9.71 -3.43
C LEU A 65 3.93 -9.22 -3.51
N GLN A 66 4.60 -9.56 -4.61
CA GLN A 66 5.94 -9.06 -4.91
C GLN A 66 5.85 -7.83 -5.81
N TYR A 67 6.65 -6.80 -5.50
CA TYR A 67 6.88 -5.67 -6.39
C TYR A 67 7.90 -6.06 -7.49
N GLU A 68 7.56 -5.81 -8.75
CA GLU A 68 8.42 -6.14 -9.91
C GLU A 68 8.89 -4.91 -10.70
N GLY A 69 8.82 -3.73 -10.10
CA GLY A 69 9.31 -2.50 -10.71
C GLY A 69 8.29 -1.75 -11.56
N VAL A 70 8.74 -0.60 -12.06
CA VAL A 70 7.99 0.31 -12.93
C VAL A 70 7.90 -0.27 -14.34
N ASP A 71 6.80 0.01 -15.02
CA ASP A 71 6.56 -0.36 -16.42
C ASP A 71 5.56 0.61 -17.07
N MET A 72 5.19 0.33 -18.31
CA MET A 72 4.14 1.01 -19.06
C MET A 72 3.05 0.03 -19.45
N MET A 73 1.79 0.41 -19.26
CA MET A 73 0.64 -0.33 -19.79
C MET A 73 -0.17 0.60 -20.69
N ASN A 74 -0.26 0.29 -21.98
CA ASN A 74 -0.99 1.09 -22.97
C ASN A 74 -0.60 2.58 -22.97
N GLY A 75 0.68 2.88 -22.80
CA GLY A 75 1.19 4.26 -22.75
C GLY A 75 1.01 4.97 -21.41
N GLU A 76 0.47 4.31 -20.39
CA GLU A 76 0.34 4.86 -19.04
C GLU A 76 1.42 4.30 -18.11
N LYS A 77 2.00 5.17 -17.26
CA LYS A 77 2.98 4.77 -16.25
C LYS A 77 2.32 3.86 -15.21
N ALA A 78 2.92 2.71 -15.00
CA ALA A 78 2.42 1.66 -14.13
C ALA A 78 3.55 1.06 -13.30
N PHE A 79 3.20 0.24 -12.33
CA PHE A 79 4.15 -0.71 -11.75
C PHE A 79 3.53 -2.10 -11.71
N LYS A 80 4.39 -3.11 -11.65
CA LYS A 80 3.99 -4.52 -11.68
C LYS A 80 3.96 -5.11 -10.28
N VAL A 81 2.93 -5.93 -10.05
CA VAL A 81 2.83 -6.79 -8.88
C VAL A 81 2.67 -8.24 -9.32
N LEU A 82 3.35 -9.14 -8.61
CA LEU A 82 3.33 -10.58 -8.85
C LEU A 82 2.65 -11.29 -7.69
N PHE A 83 1.64 -12.10 -8.03
CA PHE A 83 0.96 -12.98 -7.11
C PHE A 83 1.73 -14.29 -6.94
N PRO A 84 1.55 -15.00 -5.80
CA PRO A 84 2.17 -16.31 -5.57
C PRO A 84 1.87 -17.37 -6.64
N ASN A 85 0.77 -17.23 -7.37
CA ASN A 85 0.37 -18.12 -8.47
C ASN A 85 0.91 -17.70 -9.85
N ASN A 86 1.91 -16.81 -9.88
CA ASN A 86 2.50 -16.22 -11.09
C ASN A 86 1.57 -15.30 -11.91
N LEU A 87 0.40 -14.93 -11.38
CA LEU A 87 -0.40 -13.86 -11.98
C LEU A 87 0.30 -12.52 -11.80
N ARG A 88 0.53 -11.82 -12.92
CA ARG A 88 1.12 -10.49 -12.94
C ARG A 88 0.08 -9.45 -13.30
N LEU A 89 -0.05 -8.43 -12.47
CA LEU A 89 -0.96 -7.31 -12.68
C LEU A 89 -0.19 -5.98 -12.74
N TYR A 90 -0.72 -5.06 -13.52
CA TYR A 90 -0.26 -3.68 -13.62
C TYR A 90 -1.13 -2.80 -12.73
N VAL A 91 -0.50 -2.02 -11.86
CA VAL A 91 -1.16 -1.02 -11.01
C VAL A 91 -0.89 0.35 -11.61
N ILE A 92 -1.98 1.06 -11.94
CA ILE A 92 -1.95 2.36 -12.62
C ILE A 92 -2.68 3.38 -11.74
N PRO A 93 -1.94 4.20 -10.98
CA PRO A 93 -2.50 5.37 -10.28
C PRO A 93 -3.12 6.36 -11.26
N LYS A 94 -4.35 6.76 -11.02
CA LYS A 94 -5.13 7.69 -11.86
C LYS A 94 -5.20 9.08 -11.23
N LYS A 95 -5.35 10.10 -12.07
CA LYS A 95 -5.45 11.52 -11.66
C LYS A 95 -6.63 11.81 -10.71
N ASN A 96 -7.67 10.99 -10.74
CA ASN A 96 -8.85 11.10 -9.85
C ASN A 96 -8.68 10.32 -8.53
N ASN A 97 -7.44 10.04 -8.12
CA ASN A 97 -7.09 9.32 -6.90
C ASN A 97 -7.69 7.90 -6.80
N THR A 98 -7.83 7.23 -7.94
CA THR A 98 -8.19 5.81 -8.03
C THR A 98 -7.03 5.00 -8.56
N LEU A 99 -7.11 3.68 -8.41
CA LEU A 99 -6.18 2.75 -9.04
C LEU A 99 -6.90 1.90 -10.06
N LYS A 100 -6.41 1.90 -11.31
CA LYS A 100 -6.74 0.81 -12.23
C LYS A 100 -5.73 -0.31 -12.01
N ILE A 101 -6.23 -1.51 -11.74
CA ILE A 101 -5.40 -2.72 -11.66
C ILE A 101 -5.86 -3.68 -12.75
N ALA A 102 -4.95 -4.08 -13.63
CA ALA A 102 -5.30 -4.87 -14.81
C ALA A 102 -4.23 -5.89 -15.20
N SER A 103 -4.64 -6.99 -15.82
CA SER A 103 -3.76 -7.94 -16.47
C SER A 103 -3.40 -7.45 -17.88
N LEU A 104 -2.26 -7.87 -18.41
CA LEU A 104 -1.80 -7.49 -19.75
C LEU A 104 -2.78 -7.92 -20.85
N ASP A 105 -3.39 -9.10 -20.69
CA ASP A 105 -4.36 -9.67 -21.62
C ASP A 105 -5.77 -9.05 -21.50
N GLY A 106 -5.97 -8.11 -20.57
CA GLY A 106 -7.23 -7.40 -20.36
C GLY A 106 -8.35 -8.22 -19.71
N LYS A 107 -8.15 -9.50 -19.41
CA LYS A 107 -9.18 -10.35 -18.78
C LYS A 107 -9.52 -9.91 -17.35
N TYR A 108 -8.54 -9.36 -16.64
CA TYR A 108 -8.74 -8.71 -15.36
C TYR A 108 -8.54 -7.21 -15.55
N SER A 109 -9.52 -6.40 -15.17
CA SER A 109 -9.41 -4.94 -15.13
C SER A 109 -10.43 -4.37 -14.16
N LYS A 110 -9.97 -3.90 -13.00
CA LYS A 110 -10.81 -3.31 -11.95
C LYS A 110 -10.31 -1.92 -11.57
N THR A 111 -11.23 -1.09 -11.10
CA THR A 111 -10.91 0.23 -10.55
C THR A 111 -11.15 0.21 -9.05
N PHE A 112 -10.09 0.49 -8.28
CA PHE A 112 -10.09 0.54 -6.84
C PHE A 112 -10.13 1.98 -6.36
N ARG A 113 -10.85 2.22 -5.26
CA ARG A 113 -10.95 3.53 -4.60
C ARG A 113 -10.22 3.47 -3.27
N TRP A 114 -9.78 4.62 -2.76
CA TRP A 114 -9.15 4.68 -1.45
C TRP A 114 -10.05 4.06 -0.37
N LEU A 115 -9.44 3.21 0.44
CA LEU A 115 -10.07 2.56 1.58
C LEU A 115 -9.65 3.29 2.84
N TYR A 116 -10.63 3.90 3.51
CA TYR A 116 -10.42 4.51 4.82
C TYR A 116 -10.24 3.42 5.89
N GLU A 117 -9.13 3.49 6.61
CA GLU A 117 -8.80 2.60 7.73
C GLU A 117 -8.67 3.46 8.99
N GLY A 118 -9.78 3.65 9.70
CA GLY A 118 -9.84 4.46 10.90
C GLY A 118 -11.20 4.40 11.57
N PRO A 119 -11.41 5.17 12.66
CA PRO A 119 -12.64 5.11 13.42
C PRO A 119 -13.85 5.53 12.58
N VAL A 120 -14.89 4.72 12.59
CA VAL A 120 -16.19 5.04 11.98
C VAL A 120 -17.16 5.33 13.11
N GLU A 121 -17.73 6.53 13.12
CA GLU A 121 -18.66 6.97 14.19
C GLU A 121 -18.08 6.81 15.60
N GLY A 122 -16.77 7.07 15.76
CA GLY A 122 -16.06 6.94 17.04
C GLY A 122 -15.76 5.50 17.48
N ARG A 123 -16.03 4.49 16.65
CA ARG A 123 -15.69 3.08 16.91
C ARG A 123 -14.47 2.66 16.10
N GLY A 124 -13.50 2.03 16.76
CA GLY A 124 -12.23 1.60 16.16
C GLY A 124 -11.03 2.44 16.59
N THR A 125 -9.83 2.07 16.16
CA THR A 125 -8.58 2.80 16.44
C THR A 125 -8.09 3.50 15.18
N PHE A 126 -7.42 4.63 15.35
CA PHE A 126 -6.74 5.30 14.25
C PHE A 126 -5.61 4.42 13.70
N CYS A 127 -5.54 4.31 12.38
CA CYS A 127 -4.36 3.78 11.71
C CYS A 127 -3.35 4.92 11.50
N GLU A 128 -2.37 5.05 12.39
CA GLU A 128 -1.34 6.11 12.31
C GLU A 128 -0.51 6.02 11.01
N ALA A 129 -0.26 4.80 10.53
CA ALA A 129 0.48 4.59 9.29
C ALA A 129 -0.36 4.89 8.03
N CYS A 130 -1.68 4.90 8.11
CA CYS A 130 -2.52 4.99 6.93
C CYS A 130 -2.52 6.39 6.32
N ALA A 131 -2.61 6.46 5.00
CA ALA A 131 -2.91 7.69 4.29
C ALA A 131 -4.24 8.27 4.79
N GLU A 132 -4.26 9.57 5.04
CA GLU A 132 -5.40 10.29 5.63
C GLU A 132 -6.54 10.51 4.64
N ASN A 133 -6.23 10.50 3.34
CA ASN A 133 -7.18 10.68 2.26
C ASN A 133 -6.71 10.06 0.95
N ALA A 134 -7.61 10.05 -0.05
CA ALA A 134 -7.34 9.46 -1.36
C ALA A 134 -6.16 10.13 -2.11
N ALA A 135 -6.02 11.46 -2.00
CA ALA A 135 -4.94 12.18 -2.67
C ALA A 135 -3.58 11.80 -2.09
N GLU A 136 -3.48 11.69 -0.77
CA GLU A 136 -2.27 11.22 -0.11
C GLU A 136 -1.95 9.77 -0.46
N ALA A 137 -2.94 8.87 -0.43
CA ALA A 137 -2.77 7.47 -0.79
C ALA A 137 -2.20 7.32 -2.21
N THR A 138 -2.76 8.06 -3.18
CA THR A 138 -2.25 8.07 -4.56
C THR A 138 -0.86 8.70 -4.65
N LYS A 139 -0.58 9.77 -3.89
CA LYS A 139 0.73 10.42 -3.84
C LYS A 139 1.83 9.48 -3.34
N LEU A 140 1.54 8.62 -2.36
CA LEU A 140 2.49 7.59 -1.90
C LEU A 140 2.90 6.67 -3.06
N LEU A 141 1.93 6.20 -3.84
CA LEU A 141 2.22 5.31 -4.98
C LEU A 141 3.02 6.01 -6.07
N THR A 142 2.63 7.23 -6.46
CA THR A 142 3.37 7.97 -7.49
C THR A 142 4.77 8.36 -7.04
N THR A 143 4.98 8.59 -5.74
CA THR A 143 6.28 8.99 -5.19
C THR A 143 7.23 7.81 -4.99
N TYR A 144 6.75 6.63 -4.62
CA TYR A 144 7.63 5.52 -4.22
C TYR A 144 7.57 4.31 -5.14
N TYR A 145 6.40 4.00 -5.70
CA TYR A 145 6.21 2.82 -6.55
C TYR A 145 6.39 3.10 -8.05
N LEU A 146 6.26 4.37 -8.45
CA LEU A 146 6.50 4.84 -9.81
C LEU A 146 7.79 5.65 -9.95
N LYS A 147 8.78 5.46 -9.08
CA LYS A 147 10.08 6.16 -9.22
C LYS A 147 10.82 5.67 -10.46
#